data_AF-A0A2S1T1T8-F1
#
_entry.id   AF-A0A2S1T1T8-F1
#
_cell.length_a   1.000
_cell.length_b   1.000
_cell.length_c   1.000
_cell.angle_alpha   90.00
_cell.angle_beta   90.00
_cell.angle_gamma   90.00
#
_symmetry.space_group_name_H-M   'P 1'
#
loop_
_entity.id
_entity.type
_entity.pdbx_description
1 polymer ?
#
loop_
_entity_poly.entity_id
_entity_poly.type
_entity_poly.pdbx_seq_one_letter_code
_entity_poly.pdbx_strand_id
1 'polypeptide(L)'
;MDTSTEPEQAPPWRPEDGPAPTVWLWPAGNRPGLFVLVNGRWRYAVVQARHDYPDGRVSYQVEVDVHGSTSITSRSYWWPQEGLKAAHGSTVEPTRFQGRYG
;
A
#
# COMPACT_ATOMS: atom_id res chain seq x y z
N MET A 1 10.80 18.95 18.45
CA MET A 1 10.59 18.95 16.98
C MET A 1 10.26 17.53 16.62
N ASP A 2 8.98 17.23 16.44
CA ASP A 2 8.49 15.87 16.24
C ASP A 2 8.48 15.59 14.73
N THR A 3 9.51 14.94 14.22
CA THR A 3 9.61 14.52 12.81
C THR A 3 8.76 13.26 12.60
N SER A 4 7.47 13.34 12.90
CA SER A 4 6.49 12.34 12.52
C SER A 4 6.24 12.48 11.01
N THR A 5 7.21 12.05 10.21
CA THR A 5 7.18 12.16 8.75
C THR A 5 6.11 11.22 8.20
N GLU A 6 5.17 11.76 7.42
CA GLU A 6 4.21 10.95 6.66
C GLU A 6 4.99 9.95 5.78
N PRO A 7 4.61 8.66 5.73
CA PRO A 7 5.37 7.66 5.01
C PRO A 7 5.46 8.01 3.52
N GLU A 8 6.63 7.71 2.94
CA GLU A 8 6.90 7.94 1.53
C GLU A 8 5.93 7.15 0.67
N GLN A 9 5.22 7.87 -0.20
CA GLN A 9 4.33 7.28 -1.17
C GLN A 9 5.13 6.70 -2.34
N ALA A 10 4.76 5.50 -2.76
CA ALA A 10 5.23 4.93 -4.01
C ALA A 10 4.50 5.58 -5.18
N PRO A 11 5.21 6.25 -6.11
CA PRO A 11 4.56 6.78 -7.30
C PRO A 11 3.94 5.63 -8.12
N PRO A 12 2.88 5.90 -8.89
CA PRO A 12 2.37 4.93 -9.86
C PRO A 12 3.50 4.51 -10.79
N TRP A 13 3.68 3.19 -10.98
CA TRP A 13 4.68 2.68 -11.93
C TRP A 13 4.40 3.18 -13.34
N ARG A 14 5.46 3.51 -14.06
CA ARG A 14 5.44 3.84 -15.48
C ARG A 14 6.41 2.95 -16.26
N PRO A 15 6.18 2.73 -17.57
CA PRO A 15 7.12 1.96 -18.40
C PRO A 15 8.56 2.50 -18.42
N GLU A 16 8.74 3.80 -18.16
CA GLU A 16 10.05 4.45 -18.04
C GLU A 16 10.84 4.05 -16.77
N ASP A 17 10.16 3.55 -15.74
CA ASP A 17 10.77 3.10 -14.48
C ASP A 17 11.38 1.69 -14.57
N GLY A 18 11.24 1.02 -15.71
CA GLY A 18 11.70 -0.34 -15.95
C GLY A 18 10.56 -1.36 -15.95
N PRO A 19 10.86 -2.67 -15.75
CA PRO A 19 9.84 -3.72 -15.86
C PRO A 19 8.70 -3.53 -14.85
N ALA A 20 7.48 -3.87 -15.27
CA ALA A 20 6.29 -3.74 -14.43
C ALA A 20 6.41 -4.56 -13.15
N PRO A 21 5.95 -4.03 -12.00
CA PRO A 21 5.92 -4.80 -10.77
C PRO A 21 4.95 -5.97 -10.89
N THR A 22 5.27 -7.06 -10.19
CA THR A 22 4.31 -8.14 -10.00
C THR A 22 3.26 -7.69 -8.99
N VAL A 23 2.00 -7.70 -9.41
CA VAL A 23 0.88 -7.28 -8.57
C VAL A 23 0.22 -8.49 -7.92
N TRP A 24 -0.05 -8.40 -6.63
CA TRP A 24 -0.69 -9.40 -5.80
C TRP A 24 -1.96 -8.82 -5.20
N LEU A 25 -3.06 -9.56 -5.30
CA LEU A 25 -4.37 -9.14 -4.81
C LEU A 25 -4.90 -10.14 -3.79
N TRP A 26 -5.54 -9.62 -2.74
CA TRP A 26 -6.27 -10.46 -1.79
C TRP A 26 -7.74 -10.57 -2.19
N PRO A 27 -8.39 -11.72 -1.94
CA PRO A 27 -9.82 -11.85 -2.14
C PRO A 27 -10.58 -10.85 -1.25
N ALA A 28 -11.73 -10.38 -1.75
CA ALA A 28 -12.61 -9.51 -0.99
C ALA A 28 -12.96 -10.15 0.37
N GLY A 29 -12.93 -9.36 1.45
CA GLY A 29 -13.17 -9.84 2.82
C GLY A 29 -11.95 -10.44 3.54
N ASN A 30 -10.83 -10.71 2.85
CA ASN A 30 -9.59 -11.23 3.44
C ASN A 30 -8.39 -10.31 3.16
N ARG A 31 -8.64 -9.02 2.96
CA ARG A 31 -7.59 -8.04 2.71
C ARG A 31 -6.84 -7.75 4.02
N PRO A 32 -5.50 -7.69 4.01
CA PRO A 32 -4.75 -7.26 5.18
C PRO A 32 -5.01 -5.78 5.47
N GLY A 33 -4.79 -5.38 6.73
CA GLY A 33 -4.90 -4.01 7.19
C GLY A 33 -3.53 -3.43 7.53
N LEU A 34 -3.33 -2.15 7.21
CA LEU A 34 -2.17 -1.36 7.63
C LEU A 34 -2.62 -0.15 8.45
N PHE A 35 -1.78 0.26 9.40
CA PHE A 35 -1.84 1.57 10.00
C PHE A 35 -0.84 2.49 9.31
N VAL A 36 -1.31 3.65 8.87
CA VAL A 36 -0.55 4.69 8.17
C VAL A 36 -0.56 5.96 9.01
N LEU A 37 0.60 6.54 9.28
CA LEU A 37 0.72 7.81 9.98
C LEU A 37 0.45 8.96 9.00
N VAL A 38 -0.72 9.58 9.09
CA VAL A 38 -1.14 10.70 8.23
C VAL A 38 -1.43 11.91 9.09
N ASN A 39 -0.84 13.06 8.77
CA ASN A 39 -1.00 14.30 9.57
C ASN A 39 -0.76 14.09 11.08
N GLY A 40 0.27 13.31 11.44
CA GLY A 40 0.62 13.00 12.83
C GLY A 40 -0.35 12.08 13.57
N ARG A 41 -1.30 11.43 12.87
CA ARG A 41 -2.25 10.47 13.45
C ARG A 41 -2.21 9.14 12.73
N TRP A 42 -2.23 8.04 13.47
CA TRP A 42 -2.36 6.70 12.90
C TRP A 42 -3.78 6.52 12.36
N ARG A 43 -3.88 6.16 11.08
CA ARG A 43 -5.11 5.87 10.37
C ARG A 43 -5.11 4.43 9.91
N TYR A 44 -6.23 3.76 10.09
CA TYR A 44 -6.44 2.43 9.54
C TYR A 44 -6.63 2.51 8.03
N ALA A 45 -6.00 1.61 7.30
CA ALA A 45 -6.03 1.53 5.85
C ALA A 45 -6.17 0.07 5.41
N VAL A 46 -7.00 -0.18 4.41
CA VAL A 46 -7.22 -1.53 3.86
C VAL A 46 -6.28 -1.72 2.68
N VAL A 47 -5.48 -2.80 2.70
CA VAL A 47 -4.60 -3.14 1.58
C VAL A 47 -5.43 -3.69 0.42
N GLN A 48 -5.32 -3.05 -0.72
CA GLN A 48 -5.97 -3.45 -1.96
C GLN A 48 -5.05 -4.34 -2.80
N ALA A 49 -3.76 -3.98 -2.86
CA ALA A 49 -2.77 -4.67 -3.66
C ALA A 49 -1.38 -4.58 -3.04
N ARG A 50 -0.53 -5.55 -3.38
CA ARG A 50 0.91 -5.52 -3.14
C ARG A 50 1.64 -5.55 -4.47
N HIS A 51 2.62 -4.67 -4.63
CA HIS A 51 3.47 -4.58 -5.80
C HIS A 51 4.88 -5.00 -5.42
N ASP A 52 5.35 -6.09 -6.03
CA ASP A 52 6.74 -6.53 -5.92
C ASP A 52 7.50 -6.02 -7.15
N TYR A 53 8.41 -5.08 -6.94
CA TYR A 53 9.21 -4.49 -7.99
C TYR A 53 10.43 -5.39 -8.31
N PRO A 54 10.95 -5.35 -9.55
CA PRO A 54 12.10 -6.17 -9.96
C PRO A 54 13.39 -5.89 -9.19
N ASP A 55 13.52 -4.70 -8.60
CA ASP A 55 14.64 -4.28 -7.77
C ASP A 55 14.58 -4.83 -6.33
N GLY A 56 13.53 -5.59 -6.01
CA GLY A 56 13.28 -6.15 -4.68
C GLY A 56 12.49 -5.23 -3.75
N ARG A 57 12.11 -4.02 -4.18
CA ARG A 57 11.24 -3.14 -3.39
C ARG A 57 9.80 -3.64 -3.40
N VAL A 58 9.10 -3.38 -2.31
CA VAL A 58 7.68 -3.70 -2.17
C VAL A 58 6.90 -2.43 -1.90
N SER A 59 5.78 -2.24 -2.59
CA SER A 59 4.79 -1.23 -2.22
C SER A 59 3.43 -1.86 -1.93
N TYR A 60 2.70 -1.29 -0.98
CA TYR A 60 1.32 -1.65 -0.70
C TYR A 60 0.41 -0.52 -1.15
N GLN A 61 -0.55 -0.84 -2.02
CA GLN A 61 -1.66 0.04 -2.34
C GLN A 61 -2.74 -0.13 -1.28
N VAL A 62 -3.14 0.98 -0.67
CA VAL A 62 -4.12 1.02 0.40
C VAL A 62 -5.21 2.03 0.12
N GLU A 63 -6.39 1.77 0.68
CA GLU A 63 -7.49 2.72 0.81
C GLU A 63 -7.48 3.30 2.22
N VAL A 64 -7.36 4.62 2.34
CA VAL A 64 -7.25 5.33 3.64
C VAL A 64 -8.09 6.60 3.66
N ASP A 65 -8.76 6.88 4.79
CA ASP A 65 -9.38 8.18 5.08
C ASP A 65 -8.32 9.14 5.63
N VAL A 66 -7.80 9.99 4.76
CA VAL A 66 -6.74 10.96 5.11
C VAL A 66 -7.25 12.18 5.88
N HIS A 67 -8.53 12.56 5.71
CA HIS A 67 -9.09 13.77 6.32
C HIS A 67 -9.98 13.46 7.55
N GLY A 68 -10.30 12.19 7.80
CA GLY A 68 -11.29 11.81 8.81
C GLY A 68 -12.70 12.24 8.42
N SER A 69 -12.95 12.43 7.13
CA SER A 69 -14.19 12.97 6.58
C SER A 69 -15.00 11.93 5.82
N THR A 70 -14.69 10.64 5.96
CA THR A 70 -15.22 9.48 5.19
C THR A 70 -14.78 9.40 3.72
N SER A 71 -13.99 10.35 3.25
CA SER A 71 -13.43 10.32 1.88
C SER A 71 -12.24 9.38 1.81
N ILE A 72 -12.48 8.17 1.29
CA ILE A 72 -11.43 7.18 1.06
C ILE A 72 -10.58 7.59 -0.14
N THR A 73 -9.26 7.61 0.04
CA THR A 73 -8.29 7.85 -1.03
C THR A 73 -7.38 6.64 -1.19
N SER A 74 -7.15 6.25 -2.44
CA SER A 74 -6.18 5.22 -2.78
C SER A 74 -4.77 5.81 -2.81
N ARG A 75 -3.86 5.26 -2.01
CA ARG A 75 -2.44 5.63 -1.97
C ARG A 75 -1.57 4.39 -1.98
N SER A 76 -0.38 4.50 -2.55
CA SER A 76 0.63 3.43 -2.51
C SER A 76 1.77 3.87 -1.62
N TYR A 77 2.28 2.99 -0.76
CA TYR A 77 3.41 3.30 0.12
C TYR A 77 4.48 2.22 0.02
N TRP A 78 5.75 2.63 0.07
CA TRP A 78 6.87 1.70 0.16
C TRP A 78 6.88 0.95 1.48
N TRP A 79 7.37 -0.29 1.49
CA TRP A 79 7.47 -1.11 2.69
C TRP A 79 8.80 -1.86 2.77
N PRO A 80 9.39 -2.01 3.98
CA PRO A 80 9.00 -1.39 5.25
C PRO A 80 9.52 0.06 5.37
N GLN A 81 8.83 0.89 6.15
CA GLN A 81 9.32 2.23 6.51
C GLN A 81 8.68 2.72 7.81
N GLU A 82 9.26 3.77 8.39
CA GLU A 82 8.65 4.49 9.50
C GLU A 82 7.30 5.12 9.07
N GLY A 83 6.37 5.25 10.01
CA GLY A 83 5.01 5.72 9.68
C GLY A 83 4.08 4.66 9.07
N LEU A 84 4.54 3.42 8.88
CA LEU A 84 3.69 2.27 8.53
C LEU A 84 3.79 1.15 9.56
N LYS A 85 2.66 0.53 9.89
CA LYS A 85 2.59 -0.65 10.78
C LYS A 85 1.56 -1.64 10.27
N ALA A 86 1.82 -2.94 10.43
CA ALA A 86 0.81 -3.94 10.17
C ALA A 86 -0.31 -3.82 11.21
N ALA A 87 -1.57 -3.73 10.76
CA ALA A 87 -2.73 -3.79 11.65
C ALA A 87 -3.14 -5.25 11.85
N HIS A 88 -3.34 -5.97 10.75
CA HIS A 88 -3.53 -7.41 10.74
C HIS A 88 -3.11 -7.99 9.39
N GLY A 89 -2.64 -9.23 9.42
CA GLY A 89 -2.35 -9.99 8.21
C GLY A 89 -3.62 -10.49 7.51
N SER A 90 -3.43 -11.15 6.38
CA SER A 90 -4.42 -12.04 5.79
C SER A 90 -4.06 -13.48 6.16
N THR A 91 -5.07 -14.32 6.42
CA THR A 91 -4.88 -15.77 6.57
C THR A 91 -4.90 -16.50 5.23
N VAL A 92 -5.06 -15.77 4.13
CA VAL A 92 -5.14 -16.30 2.77
C VAL A 92 -3.97 -15.76 1.95
N GLU A 93 -3.34 -16.63 1.18
CA GLU A 93 -2.30 -16.22 0.23
C GLU A 93 -2.91 -15.33 -0.86
N PRO A 94 -2.27 -14.18 -1.17
CA PRO A 94 -2.74 -13.35 -2.26
C PRO A 94 -2.53 -14.03 -3.61
N THR A 95 -3.41 -13.75 -4.56
CA THR A 95 -3.29 -14.25 -5.93
C THR A 95 -2.51 -13.26 -6.77
N ARG A 96 -1.59 -13.75 -7.60
CA ARG A 96 -0.88 -12.93 -8.59
C ARG A 96 -1.88 -12.43 -9.63
N PHE A 97 -1.97 -11.12 -9.78
CA PHE A 97 -2.74 -10.51 -10.85
C PHE A 97 -2.03 -10.77 -12.18
N GLN A 98 -2.71 -11.45 -13.10
CA GLN A 98 -2.20 -11.76 -14.44
C GLN A 98 -2.61 -10.73 -15.50
N GLY A 99 -3.17 -9.59 -15.09
CA GLY A 99 -3.57 -8.56 -16.04
C GLY A 99 -2.39 -8.06 -16.85
N ARG A 100 -2.47 -8.26 -18.16
CA ARG A 100 -1.66 -7.59 -19.17
C ARG A 100 -1.84 -6.09 -18.93
N TYR A 101 -0.81 -5.38 -18.48
CA TYR A 101 -0.73 -3.95 -18.70
C TYR A 101 -0.63 -3.77 -20.23
N GLY A 102 -1.77 -3.50 -20.86
CA GLY A 102 -1.90 -3.19 -22.28
C GLY A 102 -1.75 -1.70 -22.53
#